data_AF-A0A7D5Z0R5-F1
#
_entry.id   AF-A0A7D5Z0R5-F1
#
_cell.length_a   1.000
_cell.length_b   1.000
_cell.length_c   1.000
_cell.angle_alpha   90.00
_cell.angle_beta   90.00
_cell.angle_gamma   90.00
#
_symmetry.space_group_name_H-M   'P 1'
#
loop_
_entity.id
_entity.type
_entity.pdbx_description
1 polymer ?
#
loop_
_entity_poly.entity_id
_entity_poly.type
_entity_poly.pdbx_seq_one_letter_code
_entity_poly.pdbx_strand_id
1 'polypeptide(L)'
;MAPAKRAAKAKPSKSSGANGLPPAPFKQPPDVLNPFIQGLSEKHVYITHIDSKPAAFKRKIFLVPVAMNIAVSLLFVWRMYAILPWYWKIVQSGFGWPNETTFPIAGSSWQDFAWEVVKRGVTMFIDFVLFVFVWPWPVEFAAGQAHGNPMLWRRKVGFQDKEIYVRRSRDWDRVLGDIFKDDDSKRILLAYVNAATSPILQEQKTGYLLMNGQWDLDWASMVHAHALVDHKIAAMEAFRTVVLLHHKDFGWLCYDMKADIAADGDDKRRQVFAFRNALTSMGQEDLFYRWVEMVQFDATQPGGFGPEQQEATAKRIREMFEAAGVNFDQLWKDAVGEARI
;
A
#
# COMPACT_ATOMS: atom_id res chain seq x y z
N MET A 1 8.84 22.55 60.58
CA MET A 1 7.96 22.02 59.51
C MET A 1 8.72 22.11 58.19
N ALA A 2 8.70 21.03 57.42
CA ALA A 2 9.65 20.71 56.34
C ALA A 2 9.48 21.54 55.04
N PRO A 3 10.55 21.70 54.24
CA PRO A 3 10.51 22.44 52.98
C PRO A 3 9.94 21.59 51.83
N ALA A 4 9.21 22.25 50.93
CA ALA A 4 8.51 21.66 49.79
C ALA A 4 9.49 21.04 48.76
N LYS A 5 9.27 19.76 48.43
CA LYS A 5 10.01 19.04 47.38
C LYS A 5 9.64 19.58 46.00
N ARG A 6 10.65 20.08 45.27
CA ARG A 6 10.58 20.35 43.82
C ARG A 6 10.28 19.05 43.06
N ALA A 7 9.25 19.07 42.21
CA ALA A 7 8.94 18.00 41.28
C ALA A 7 10.08 17.87 40.24
N ALA A 8 10.72 16.70 40.22
CA ALA A 8 11.74 16.36 39.25
C ALA A 8 11.09 16.02 37.91
N LYS A 9 11.58 16.66 36.84
CA LYS A 9 11.24 16.42 35.45
C LYS A 9 11.60 14.97 35.09
N ALA A 10 10.61 14.14 34.75
CA ALA A 10 10.83 12.77 34.33
C ALA A 10 11.64 12.73 33.02
N LYS A 11 12.83 12.12 33.06
CA LYS A 11 13.58 11.74 31.85
C LYS A 11 12.90 10.53 31.21
N PRO A 12 12.78 10.47 29.88
CA PRO A 12 12.30 9.26 29.21
C PRO A 12 13.28 8.11 29.49
N SER A 13 12.73 6.94 29.77
CA SER A 13 13.46 5.71 30.03
C SER A 13 14.30 5.32 28.81
N LYS A 14 15.62 5.27 28.97
CA LYS A 14 16.49 4.53 28.05
C LYS A 14 16.18 3.05 28.21
N SER A 15 15.71 2.41 27.13
CA SER A 15 15.72 0.95 27.05
C SER A 15 17.18 0.48 26.99
N SER A 16 17.54 -0.36 27.95
CA SER A 16 18.83 -1.04 28.01
C SER A 16 18.79 -2.27 27.10
N GLY A 17 18.99 -2.07 25.80
CA GLY A 17 19.49 -3.13 24.91
C GLY A 17 20.99 -3.28 25.11
N ALA A 18 21.49 -4.51 25.21
CA ALA A 18 22.91 -4.82 25.31
C ALA A 18 23.70 -4.08 24.21
N ASN A 19 24.89 -3.56 24.54
CA ASN A 19 25.82 -2.89 23.64
C ASN A 19 25.83 -3.49 22.23
N GLY A 20 25.17 -2.84 21.26
CA GLY A 20 25.13 -3.35 19.89
C GLY A 20 24.31 -2.45 19.00
N LEU A 21 24.97 -1.83 18.03
CA LEU A 21 24.30 -1.24 16.87
C LEU A 21 23.44 -2.33 16.20
N PRO A 22 22.28 -1.98 15.63
CA PRO A 22 21.47 -2.96 14.91
C PRO A 22 22.29 -3.63 13.79
N PRO A 23 22.10 -4.94 13.54
CA PRO A 23 22.79 -5.63 12.45
C PRO A 23 22.49 -4.98 11.10
N ALA A 24 23.50 -4.87 10.24
CA ALA A 24 23.30 -4.46 8.85
C ALA A 24 22.28 -5.37 8.16
N PRO A 25 21.40 -4.84 7.28
CA PRO A 25 21.35 -3.47 6.75
C PRO A 25 20.49 -2.48 7.59
N PHE A 26 20.14 -2.81 8.84
CA PHE A 26 19.32 -1.95 9.68
C PHE A 26 20.17 -0.95 10.46
N LYS A 27 19.66 0.27 10.63
CA LYS A 27 20.30 1.38 11.36
C LYS A 27 19.29 2.05 12.27
N GLN A 28 19.76 2.84 13.23
CA GLN A 28 18.85 3.72 13.97
C GLN A 28 18.31 4.83 13.04
N PRO A 29 17.01 5.18 13.15
CA PRO A 29 16.44 6.27 12.39
C PRO A 29 17.16 7.60 12.68
N PRO A 30 17.32 8.49 11.69
CA PRO A 30 17.83 9.83 11.92
C PRO A 30 16.99 10.61 12.93
N ASP A 31 17.63 11.40 13.78
CA ASP A 31 16.97 12.16 14.85
C ASP A 31 15.85 13.10 14.36
N VAL A 32 15.98 13.59 13.13
CA VAL A 32 15.00 14.46 12.46
C VAL A 32 13.64 13.78 12.30
N LEU A 33 13.61 12.43 12.20
CA LEU A 33 12.37 11.66 12.07
C LEU A 33 11.74 11.29 13.42
N ASN A 34 12.39 11.56 14.55
CA ASN A 34 11.85 11.22 15.87
C ASN A 34 10.43 11.78 16.12
N PRO A 35 10.11 13.05 15.78
CA PRO A 35 8.75 13.59 15.94
C PRO A 35 7.72 12.89 15.05
N PHE A 36 8.14 12.35 13.90
CA PHE A 36 7.29 11.57 13.03
C PHE A 36 7.03 10.18 13.61
N ILE A 37 8.10 9.50 14.05
CA ILE A 37 8.08 8.14 14.58
C ILE A 37 7.22 8.02 15.84
N GLN A 38 7.20 9.05 16.71
CA GLN A 38 6.37 9.07 17.92
C GLN A 38 4.86 8.98 17.63
N GLY A 39 4.42 9.34 16.43
CA GLY A 39 3.02 9.23 15.99
C GLY A 39 2.67 7.87 15.38
N LEU A 40 3.63 6.98 15.17
CA LEU A 40 3.43 5.71 14.48
C LEU A 40 3.12 4.57 15.45
N SER A 41 2.28 3.63 15.00
CA SER A 41 2.05 2.38 15.72
C SER A 41 3.21 1.41 15.50
N GLU A 42 3.77 0.88 16.59
CA GLU A 42 4.87 -0.11 16.58
C GLU A 42 4.51 -1.45 15.91
N LYS A 43 3.24 -1.69 15.62
CA LYS A 43 2.77 -2.97 15.06
C LYS A 43 3.05 -3.13 13.57
N HIS A 44 3.34 -2.04 12.86
CA HIS A 44 3.40 -2.05 11.40
C HIS A 44 4.78 -1.65 10.89
N VAL A 45 5.06 -2.06 9.65
CA VAL A 45 6.18 -1.56 8.86
C VAL A 45 5.69 -0.38 8.03
N TYR A 46 6.46 0.70 8.00
CA TYR A 46 6.13 1.92 7.27
C TYR A 46 7.13 2.20 6.17
N ILE A 47 6.64 2.68 5.03
CA ILE A 47 7.48 3.18 3.94
C ILE A 47 7.04 4.59 3.60
N THR A 48 7.95 5.54 3.71
CA THR A 48 7.76 6.89 3.21
C THR A 48 8.38 7.03 1.83
N HIS A 49 7.77 7.80 0.95
CA HIS A 49 8.39 8.26 -0.28
C HIS A 49 7.82 9.60 -0.73
N ILE A 50 8.56 10.30 -1.58
CA ILE A 50 8.11 11.57 -2.18
C ILE A 50 7.60 11.30 -3.59
N ASP A 51 6.33 11.59 -3.81
CA ASP A 51 5.73 11.59 -5.15
C ASP A 51 5.90 12.98 -5.78
N SER A 52 6.67 13.04 -6.87
CA SER A 52 6.95 14.28 -7.62
C SER A 52 6.03 14.47 -8.84
N LYS A 53 4.93 13.70 -8.98
CA LYS A 53 3.98 13.87 -10.08
C LYS A 53 3.20 15.18 -9.94
N PRO A 54 2.78 15.81 -11.06
CA PRO A 54 2.07 17.09 -11.03
C PRO A 54 0.79 17.05 -10.21
N ALA A 55 0.50 18.11 -9.46
CA ALA A 55 -0.71 18.24 -8.64
C ALA A 55 -2.00 18.06 -9.46
N ALA A 56 -2.02 18.54 -10.71
CA ALA A 56 -3.15 18.37 -11.62
C ALA A 56 -3.43 16.89 -11.95
N PHE A 57 -2.38 16.09 -12.12
CA PHE A 57 -2.51 14.64 -12.37
C PHE A 57 -3.06 13.92 -11.13
N LYS A 58 -2.52 14.22 -9.94
CA LYS A 58 -2.99 13.69 -8.66
C LYS A 58 -4.48 14.03 -8.42
N ARG A 59 -4.90 15.25 -8.77
CA ARG A 59 -6.31 15.69 -8.67
C ARG A 59 -7.24 14.87 -9.56
N LYS A 60 -6.85 14.61 -10.81
CA LYS A 60 -7.65 13.79 -11.74
C LYS A 60 -7.82 12.36 -11.22
N ILE A 61 -6.73 11.76 -10.72
CA ILE A 61 -6.77 10.42 -10.13
C ILE A 61 -7.68 10.38 -8.90
N PHE A 62 -7.59 11.38 -8.03
CA PHE A 62 -8.42 11.44 -6.82
C PHE A 62 -9.91 11.71 -7.12
N LEU A 63 -10.23 12.36 -8.24
CA LEU A 63 -11.62 12.61 -8.63
C LEU A 63 -12.39 11.31 -8.90
N VAL A 64 -11.72 10.28 -9.41
CA VAL A 64 -12.35 8.98 -9.72
C VAL A 64 -12.99 8.34 -8.48
N PRO A 65 -12.25 8.09 -7.36
CA PRO A 65 -12.85 7.55 -6.15
C PRO A 65 -13.83 8.52 -5.49
N VAL A 66 -13.64 9.84 -5.60
CA VAL A 66 -14.63 10.81 -5.10
C VAL A 66 -15.97 10.65 -5.83
N ALA A 67 -15.95 10.64 -7.16
CA ALA A 67 -17.16 10.48 -7.97
C ALA A 67 -17.83 9.11 -7.72
N MET A 68 -17.03 8.04 -7.63
CA MET A 68 -17.53 6.70 -7.30
C MET A 68 -18.24 6.68 -5.93
N ASN A 69 -17.62 7.23 -4.89
CA ASN A 69 -18.20 7.25 -3.54
C ASN A 69 -19.46 8.14 -3.47
N ILE A 70 -19.50 9.26 -4.19
CA ILE A 70 -20.71 10.08 -4.30
C ILE A 70 -21.83 9.28 -4.97
N ALA A 71 -21.55 8.63 -6.11
CA ALA A 71 -22.54 7.85 -6.83
C ALA A 71 -23.10 6.70 -5.98
N VAL A 72 -22.23 5.92 -5.33
CA VAL A 72 -22.61 4.85 -4.40
C VAL A 72 -23.43 5.40 -3.25
N SER A 73 -23.04 6.54 -2.66
CA SER A 73 -23.78 7.14 -1.55
C SER A 73 -25.19 7.58 -1.97
N LEU A 74 -25.33 8.22 -3.12
CA LEU A 74 -26.61 8.66 -3.65
C LEU A 74 -27.53 7.47 -3.95
N LEU A 75 -27.01 6.43 -4.59
CA LEU A 75 -27.75 5.20 -4.87
C LEU A 75 -28.18 4.49 -3.58
N PHE A 76 -27.29 4.44 -2.59
CA PHE A 76 -27.60 3.85 -1.30
C PHE A 76 -28.69 4.62 -0.55
N VAL A 77 -28.57 5.95 -0.47
CA VAL A 77 -29.58 6.81 0.15
C VAL A 77 -30.92 6.70 -0.56
N TRP A 78 -30.92 6.69 -1.91
CA TRP A 78 -32.14 6.48 -2.69
C TRP A 78 -32.76 5.10 -2.43
N ARG A 79 -31.94 4.04 -2.40
CA ARG A 79 -32.38 2.68 -2.08
C ARG A 79 -33.02 2.61 -0.69
N MET A 80 -32.36 3.18 0.33
CA MET A 80 -32.89 3.23 1.70
C MET A 80 -34.18 4.04 1.78
N TYR A 81 -34.24 5.21 1.13
CA TYR A 81 -35.46 6.01 1.07
C TYR A 81 -36.64 5.23 0.47
N ALA A 82 -36.41 4.45 -0.59
CA ALA A 82 -37.44 3.65 -1.25
C ALA A 82 -37.87 2.42 -0.44
N ILE A 83 -36.93 1.73 0.23
CA ILE A 83 -37.21 0.43 0.87
C ILE A 83 -37.58 0.54 2.35
N LEU A 84 -37.14 1.57 3.08
CA LEU A 84 -37.46 1.74 4.50
C LEU A 84 -38.97 1.76 4.80
N PRO A 85 -39.84 2.42 4.00
CA PRO A 85 -41.28 2.34 4.20
C PRO A 85 -41.83 0.91 4.05
N TRP A 86 -41.26 0.10 3.16
CA TRP A 86 -41.65 -1.29 2.98
C TRP A 86 -41.24 -2.16 4.18
N TYR A 87 -40.04 -1.96 4.72
CA TYR A 87 -39.62 -2.59 5.99
C TYR A 87 -40.54 -2.24 7.14
N TRP A 88 -40.94 -0.97 7.25
CA TRP A 88 -41.88 -0.53 8.27
C TRP A 88 -43.24 -1.22 8.15
N LYS A 89 -43.74 -1.43 6.93
CA LYS A 89 -44.99 -2.18 6.68
C LYS A 89 -44.90 -3.65 7.09
N ILE A 90 -43.76 -4.30 6.86
CA ILE A 90 -43.53 -5.67 7.35
C ILE A 90 -43.62 -5.72 8.87
N VAL A 91 -42.99 -4.76 9.57
CA VAL A 91 -43.06 -4.65 11.02
C VAL A 91 -44.49 -4.43 11.50
N GLN A 92 -45.23 -3.50 10.88
CA GLN A 92 -46.66 -3.27 11.17
C GLN A 92 -47.50 -4.53 10.96
N SER A 93 -47.25 -5.28 9.88
CA SER A 93 -47.93 -6.55 9.64
C SER A 93 -47.61 -7.58 10.71
N GLY A 94 -46.38 -7.60 11.24
CA GLY A 94 -45.98 -8.46 12.35
C GLY A 94 -46.69 -8.12 13.66
N PHE A 95 -47.03 -6.85 13.88
CA PHE A 95 -47.84 -6.38 15.01
C PHE A 95 -49.36 -6.55 14.80
N GLY A 96 -49.78 -7.20 13.71
CA GLY A 96 -51.19 -7.47 13.44
C GLY A 96 -51.95 -6.30 12.82
N TRP A 97 -51.25 -5.30 12.27
CA TRP A 97 -51.88 -4.22 11.49
C TRP A 97 -51.90 -4.62 10.01
N PRO A 98 -53.07 -4.99 9.46
CA PRO A 98 -53.13 -5.51 8.10
C PRO A 98 -52.73 -4.45 7.08
N ASN A 99 -51.83 -4.81 6.18
CA ASN A 99 -51.40 -3.97 5.06
C ASN A 99 -50.97 -4.85 3.88
N GLU A 100 -50.45 -4.27 2.80
CA GLU A 100 -50.06 -4.99 1.59
C GLU A 100 -48.91 -6.01 1.78
N THR A 101 -48.21 -5.98 2.91
CA THR A 101 -47.18 -6.97 3.27
C THR A 101 -47.71 -8.11 4.14
N THR A 102 -48.98 -8.06 4.54
CA THR A 102 -49.66 -9.13 5.29
C THR A 102 -50.00 -10.28 4.36
N PHE A 103 -49.49 -11.49 4.68
CA PHE A 103 -49.72 -12.68 3.86
C PHE A 103 -51.09 -13.30 4.16
N PRO A 104 -51.96 -13.52 3.16
CA PRO A 104 -53.31 -14.05 3.38
C PRO A 104 -53.31 -15.58 3.54
N ILE A 105 -53.05 -16.06 4.77
CA ILE A 105 -52.92 -17.49 5.07
C ILE A 105 -54.15 -18.32 4.65
N ALA A 106 -55.36 -17.78 4.81
CA ALA A 106 -56.61 -18.54 4.63
C ALA A 106 -56.92 -18.96 3.17
N GLY A 107 -56.22 -18.41 2.17
CA GLY A 107 -56.49 -18.67 0.76
C GLY A 107 -55.25 -18.90 -0.10
N SER A 108 -54.06 -19.02 0.50
CA SER A 108 -52.80 -19.14 -0.23
C SER A 108 -52.24 -20.56 -0.20
N SER A 109 -51.58 -20.95 -1.28
CA SER A 109 -50.87 -22.23 -1.35
C SER A 109 -49.52 -22.17 -0.64
N TRP A 110 -48.94 -23.33 -0.32
CA TRP A 110 -47.57 -23.43 0.16
C TRP A 110 -46.54 -22.87 -0.83
N GLN A 111 -46.84 -22.93 -2.13
CA GLN A 111 -45.99 -22.36 -3.17
C GLN A 111 -45.99 -20.83 -3.12
N ASP A 112 -47.17 -20.20 -2.92
CA ASP A 112 -47.29 -18.74 -2.77
C ASP A 112 -46.54 -18.26 -1.53
N PHE A 113 -46.65 -19.02 -0.45
CA PHE A 113 -45.92 -18.75 0.79
C PHE A 113 -44.41 -18.83 0.58
N ALA A 114 -43.92 -19.92 -0.02
CA ALA A 114 -42.50 -20.11 -0.30
C ALA A 114 -41.96 -18.99 -1.22
N TRP A 115 -42.72 -18.60 -2.24
CA TRP A 115 -42.35 -17.52 -3.15
C TRP A 115 -42.24 -16.16 -2.43
N GLU A 116 -43.22 -15.82 -1.59
CA GLU A 116 -43.18 -14.59 -0.79
C GLU A 116 -42.01 -14.58 0.19
N VAL A 117 -41.71 -15.71 0.83
CA VAL A 117 -40.54 -15.85 1.71
C VAL A 117 -39.24 -15.63 0.93
N VAL A 118 -39.07 -16.28 -0.23
CA VAL A 118 -37.86 -16.12 -1.06
C VAL A 118 -37.70 -14.69 -1.55
N LYS A 119 -38.77 -14.08 -2.08
CA LYS A 119 -38.76 -12.70 -2.56
C LYS A 119 -38.35 -11.71 -1.46
N ARG A 120 -38.91 -11.85 -0.26
CA ARG A 120 -38.55 -11.03 0.91
C ARG A 120 -37.11 -11.30 1.34
N GLY A 121 -36.74 -12.57 1.44
CA GLY A 121 -35.39 -13.00 1.83
C GLY A 121 -34.31 -12.46 0.91
N VAL A 122 -34.49 -12.55 -0.40
CA VAL A 122 -33.54 -12.01 -1.40
C VAL A 122 -33.45 -10.49 -1.29
N THR A 123 -34.58 -9.79 -1.14
CA THR A 123 -34.59 -8.33 -0.99
C THR A 123 -33.81 -7.91 0.26
N MET A 124 -34.08 -8.57 1.40
CA MET A 124 -33.39 -8.36 2.67
C MET A 124 -31.90 -8.69 2.59
N PHE A 125 -31.54 -9.75 1.90
CA PHE A 125 -30.16 -10.14 1.69
C PHE A 125 -29.39 -9.10 0.87
N ILE A 126 -29.97 -8.60 -0.21
CA ILE A 126 -29.36 -7.52 -1.01
C ILE A 126 -29.14 -6.28 -0.16
N ASP A 127 -30.15 -5.84 0.59
CA ASP A 127 -30.03 -4.65 1.44
C ASP A 127 -29.01 -4.85 2.56
N PHE A 128 -28.93 -6.06 3.13
CA PHE A 128 -27.89 -6.44 4.08
C PHE A 128 -26.50 -6.34 3.46
N VAL A 129 -26.30 -6.88 2.25
CA VAL A 129 -25.01 -6.80 1.56
C VAL A 129 -24.63 -5.34 1.27
N LEU A 130 -25.59 -4.53 0.81
CA LEU A 130 -25.37 -3.11 0.58
C LEU A 130 -24.98 -2.37 1.86
N PHE A 131 -25.68 -2.63 2.97
CA PHE A 131 -25.43 -1.94 4.24
C PHE A 131 -24.12 -2.37 4.90
N VAL A 132 -23.79 -3.67 4.86
CA VAL A 132 -22.65 -4.23 5.59
C VAL A 132 -21.35 -4.19 4.79
N PHE A 133 -21.39 -4.36 3.47
CA PHE A 133 -20.17 -4.45 2.66
C PHE A 133 -19.94 -3.24 1.76
N VAL A 134 -21.01 -2.62 1.22
CA VAL A 134 -20.87 -1.50 0.27
C VAL A 134 -20.84 -0.15 0.97
N TRP A 135 -21.76 0.10 1.91
CA TRP A 135 -21.86 1.36 2.64
C TRP A 135 -20.61 1.75 3.46
N PRO A 136 -19.84 0.81 4.05
CA PRO A 136 -18.61 1.18 4.73
C PRO A 136 -17.59 1.88 3.84
N TRP A 137 -17.59 1.65 2.51
CA TRP A 137 -16.59 2.24 1.62
C TRP A 137 -16.69 3.79 1.57
N PRO A 138 -17.86 4.40 1.28
CA PRO A 138 -18.03 5.84 1.41
C PRO A 138 -17.75 6.38 2.81
N VAL A 139 -18.15 5.64 3.85
CA VAL A 139 -17.94 6.06 5.24
C VAL A 139 -16.45 6.10 5.57
N GLU A 140 -15.70 5.04 5.26
CA GLU A 140 -14.24 5.00 5.45
C GLU A 140 -13.54 6.06 4.59
N PHE A 141 -14.01 6.30 3.36
CA PHE A 141 -13.45 7.32 2.47
C PHE A 141 -13.59 8.74 3.03
N ALA A 142 -14.70 9.06 3.69
CA ALA A 142 -15.00 10.40 4.17
C ALA A 142 -14.75 10.63 5.67
N ALA A 143 -14.90 9.57 6.47
CA ALA A 143 -14.97 9.64 7.93
C ALA A 143 -14.22 8.49 8.63
N GLY A 144 -13.45 7.68 7.91
CA GLY A 144 -12.58 6.65 8.49
C GLY A 144 -11.64 7.22 9.55
N GLN A 145 -11.52 6.50 10.67
CA GLN A 145 -10.74 6.95 11.84
C GLN A 145 -9.49 6.11 12.12
N ALA A 146 -9.45 4.85 11.67
CA ALA A 146 -8.40 3.91 12.07
C ALA A 146 -6.97 4.35 11.68
N HIS A 147 -6.82 5.02 10.54
CA HIS A 147 -5.56 5.61 10.06
C HIS A 147 -5.83 6.88 9.25
N GLY A 148 -6.82 7.66 9.71
CA GLY A 148 -7.38 8.79 8.97
C GLY A 148 -8.19 8.35 7.75
N ASN A 149 -8.51 9.31 6.90
CA ASN A 149 -9.27 9.07 5.68
C ASN A 149 -8.81 9.96 4.51
N PRO A 150 -9.06 9.54 3.26
CA PRO A 150 -8.65 10.28 2.06
C PRO A 150 -9.15 11.73 2.03
N MET A 151 -10.39 11.98 2.47
CA MET A 151 -10.99 13.32 2.48
C MET A 151 -10.29 14.26 3.46
N LEU A 152 -9.98 13.80 4.67
CA LEU A 152 -9.25 14.55 5.68
C LEU A 152 -7.86 14.91 5.19
N TRP A 153 -7.15 13.95 4.58
CA TRP A 153 -5.83 14.18 3.99
C TRP A 153 -5.89 15.29 2.93
N ARG A 154 -6.81 15.19 1.97
CA ARG A 154 -6.95 16.23 0.93
C ARG A 154 -7.40 17.58 1.49
N ARG A 155 -8.19 17.61 2.56
CA ARG A 155 -8.57 18.85 3.23
C ARG A 155 -7.41 19.52 3.98
N LYS A 156 -6.48 18.73 4.54
CA LYS A 156 -5.36 19.23 5.34
C LYS A 156 -4.12 19.56 4.50
N VAL A 157 -3.78 18.71 3.54
CA VAL A 157 -2.54 18.82 2.74
C VAL A 157 -2.79 19.43 1.37
N GLY A 158 -3.98 19.21 0.79
CA GLY A 158 -4.29 19.62 -0.58
C GLY A 158 -3.66 18.71 -1.63
N PHE A 159 -3.35 19.28 -2.80
CA PHE A 159 -2.61 18.63 -3.88
C PHE A 159 -1.33 19.43 -4.14
N GLN A 160 -0.18 18.77 -3.99
CA GLN A 160 1.14 19.39 -4.15
C GLN A 160 1.94 18.66 -5.22
N ASP A 161 2.86 19.35 -5.89
CA ASP A 161 3.73 18.72 -6.90
C ASP A 161 4.71 17.74 -6.26
N LYS A 162 5.22 18.06 -5.07
CA LYS A 162 5.96 17.13 -4.20
C LYS A 162 5.10 16.79 -3.00
N GLU A 163 4.76 15.52 -2.82
CA GLU A 163 3.87 15.07 -1.75
C GLU A 163 4.46 13.86 -1.04
N ILE A 164 4.41 13.85 0.30
CA ILE A 164 4.87 12.72 1.13
C ILE A 164 3.77 11.67 1.20
N TYR A 165 4.10 10.46 0.77
CA TYR A 165 3.23 9.30 0.93
C TYR A 165 3.80 8.36 1.98
N VAL A 166 2.96 7.99 2.94
CA VAL A 166 3.27 7.02 3.99
C VAL A 166 2.43 5.78 3.74
N ARG A 167 3.11 4.68 3.42
CA ARG A 167 2.50 3.36 3.31
C ARG A 167 2.71 2.60 4.60
N ARG A 168 1.70 1.85 5.02
CA ARG A 168 1.72 0.94 6.16
C ARG A 168 1.50 -0.49 5.69
N SER A 169 2.15 -1.45 6.35
CA SER A 169 1.87 -2.87 6.13
C SER A 169 0.44 -3.22 6.54
N ARG A 170 -0.10 -4.29 5.93
CA ARG A 170 -1.47 -4.79 6.17
C ARG A 170 -1.51 -5.90 7.21
N ASP A 171 -1.71 -7.14 6.78
CA ASP A 171 -1.81 -8.28 7.69
C ASP A 171 -0.53 -9.11 7.75
N TRP A 172 0.36 -8.95 6.75
CA TRP A 172 1.59 -9.73 6.67
C TRP A 172 2.63 -9.35 7.74
N ASP A 173 2.56 -8.16 8.33
CA ASP A 173 3.39 -7.81 9.49
C ASP A 173 3.08 -8.66 10.72
N ARG A 174 1.86 -9.22 10.82
CA ARG A 174 1.46 -10.04 11.97
C ARG A 174 2.11 -11.41 11.99
N VAL A 175 2.55 -11.89 10.83
CA VAL A 175 3.24 -13.19 10.70
C VAL A 175 4.74 -13.06 10.85
N LEU A 176 5.28 -11.85 10.98
CA LEU A 176 6.70 -11.63 11.20
C LEU A 176 7.09 -12.01 12.64
N GLY A 177 8.02 -12.95 12.74
CA GLY A 177 8.78 -13.23 13.94
C GLY A 177 9.94 -12.24 14.14
N ASP A 178 10.96 -12.69 14.85
CA ASP A 178 12.19 -11.92 15.05
C ASP A 178 13.01 -11.92 13.75
N ILE A 179 13.04 -10.78 13.05
CA ILE A 179 13.70 -10.60 11.75
C ILE A 179 15.22 -10.86 11.77
N PHE A 180 15.84 -10.95 12.94
CA PHE A 180 17.26 -11.26 13.08
C PHE A 180 17.53 -12.73 13.39
N LYS A 181 16.52 -13.48 13.84
CA LYS A 181 16.64 -14.90 14.19
C LYS A 181 15.87 -15.81 13.23
N ASP A 182 14.84 -15.29 12.58
CA ASP A 182 14.00 -16.00 11.63
C ASP A 182 14.26 -15.51 10.21
N ASP A 183 14.94 -16.35 9.43
CA ASP A 183 15.28 -16.06 8.04
C ASP A 183 14.04 -15.94 7.14
N ASP A 184 12.94 -16.64 7.45
CA ASP A 184 11.71 -16.52 6.67
C ASP A 184 11.06 -15.15 6.88
N SER A 185 10.95 -14.68 8.13
CA SER A 185 10.47 -13.33 8.43
C SER A 185 11.33 -12.26 7.79
N LYS A 186 12.66 -12.43 7.81
CA LYS A 186 13.59 -11.52 7.13
C LYS A 186 13.34 -11.51 5.62
N ARG A 187 13.21 -12.68 5.00
CA ARG A 187 12.96 -12.82 3.56
C ARG A 187 11.63 -12.18 3.15
N ILE A 188 10.55 -12.39 3.91
CA ILE A 188 9.23 -11.78 3.67
C ILE A 188 9.33 -10.26 3.75
N LEU A 189 9.94 -9.74 4.82
CA LEU A 189 10.15 -8.30 5.01
C LEU A 189 10.89 -7.70 3.81
N LEU A 190 12.04 -8.26 3.45
CA LEU A 190 12.87 -7.74 2.36
C LEU A 190 12.16 -7.84 1.01
N ALA A 191 11.48 -8.96 0.72
CA ALA A 191 10.74 -9.13 -0.53
C ALA A 191 9.65 -8.05 -0.70
N TYR A 192 8.84 -7.82 0.34
CA TYR A 192 7.77 -6.83 0.27
C TYR A 192 8.25 -5.38 0.30
N VAL A 193 9.31 -5.10 1.07
CA VAL A 193 9.94 -3.77 1.08
C VAL A 193 10.55 -3.48 -0.28
N ASN A 194 11.35 -4.37 -0.85
CA ASN A 194 12.02 -4.16 -2.14
C ASN A 194 11.03 -4.03 -3.29
N ALA A 195 9.96 -4.82 -3.31
CA ALA A 195 8.88 -4.66 -4.28
C ALA A 195 8.20 -3.29 -4.16
N ALA A 196 7.97 -2.81 -2.93
CA ALA A 196 7.32 -1.54 -2.67
C ALA A 196 8.22 -0.32 -2.92
N THR A 197 9.53 -0.45 -2.72
CA THR A 197 10.52 0.62 -2.93
C THR A 197 11.12 0.64 -4.33
N SER A 198 10.68 -0.26 -5.22
CA SER A 198 11.12 -0.30 -6.62
C SER A 198 10.96 1.07 -7.32
N PRO A 199 12.04 1.61 -7.93
CA PRO A 199 11.99 2.90 -8.63
C PRO A 199 10.99 2.90 -9.79
N ILE A 200 10.93 1.80 -10.55
CA ILE A 200 10.01 1.67 -11.69
C ILE A 200 8.56 1.85 -11.23
N LEU A 201 8.22 1.24 -10.08
CA LEU A 201 6.88 1.35 -9.51
C LEU A 201 6.56 2.79 -9.10
N GLN A 202 7.49 3.48 -8.45
CA GLN A 202 7.32 4.86 -7.98
C GLN A 202 7.32 5.89 -9.14
N GLU A 203 8.02 5.60 -10.23
CA GLU A 203 8.01 6.45 -11.43
C GLU A 203 6.72 6.28 -12.23
N GLN A 204 6.17 5.07 -12.31
CA GLN A 204 4.97 4.80 -13.11
C GLN A 204 3.70 5.30 -12.41
N LYS A 205 3.54 4.99 -11.12
CA LYS A 205 2.30 5.24 -10.37
C LYS A 205 2.47 6.41 -9.40
N THR A 206 1.41 7.20 -9.23
CA THR A 206 1.33 8.14 -8.10
C THR A 206 1.23 7.36 -6.79
N GLY A 207 1.70 7.93 -5.68
CA GLY A 207 1.63 7.31 -4.36
C GLY A 207 0.23 6.83 -3.97
N TYR A 208 -0.82 7.50 -4.47
CA TYR A 208 -2.21 7.10 -4.25
C TYR A 208 -2.54 5.72 -4.84
N LEU A 209 -1.90 5.36 -5.96
CA LEU A 209 -2.12 4.09 -6.67
C LEU A 209 -1.15 2.98 -6.23
N LEU A 210 -0.36 3.21 -5.18
CA LEU A 210 0.56 2.21 -4.63
C LEU A 210 -0.06 1.32 -3.55
N MET A 211 -1.35 1.52 -3.22
CA MET A 211 -2.12 0.61 -2.38
C MET A 211 -2.27 -0.75 -3.08
N ASN A 212 -2.05 -1.84 -2.36
CA ASN A 212 -2.22 -3.20 -2.86
C ASN A 212 -2.51 -4.18 -1.71
N GLY A 213 -2.52 -5.50 -1.98
CA GLY A 213 -2.79 -6.52 -0.96
C GLY A 213 -1.82 -6.48 0.24
N GLN A 214 -0.62 -5.94 0.07
CA GLN A 214 0.43 -5.88 1.09
C GLN A 214 0.50 -4.52 1.79
N TRP A 215 0.15 -3.43 1.11
CA TRP A 215 0.37 -2.07 1.57
C TRP A 215 -0.91 -1.23 1.51
N ASP A 216 -1.16 -0.51 2.59
CA ASP A 216 -2.20 0.52 2.66
C ASP A 216 -1.58 1.91 2.80
N LEU A 217 -2.36 2.95 2.57
CA LEU A 217 -1.97 4.33 2.85
C LEU A 217 -2.42 4.73 4.25
N ASP A 218 -1.48 5.30 5.00
CA ASP A 218 -1.74 5.86 6.32
C ASP A 218 -1.98 7.37 6.19
N TRP A 219 -3.25 7.75 6.02
CA TRP A 219 -3.66 9.13 5.80
C TRP A 219 -3.29 10.03 6.98
N ALA A 220 -3.44 9.53 8.21
CA ALA A 220 -3.09 10.28 9.41
C ALA A 220 -1.59 10.55 9.46
N SER A 221 -0.76 9.53 9.21
CA SER A 221 0.69 9.68 9.14
C SER A 221 1.13 10.56 7.98
N MET A 222 0.45 10.53 6.84
CA MET A 222 0.69 11.45 5.72
C MET A 222 0.41 12.91 6.10
N VAL A 223 -0.69 13.18 6.79
CA VAL A 223 -1.01 14.52 7.31
C VAL A 223 0.04 14.97 8.32
N HIS A 224 0.44 14.08 9.25
CA HIS A 224 1.46 14.38 10.25
C HIS A 224 2.82 14.69 9.62
N ALA A 225 3.26 13.89 8.64
CA ALA A 225 4.52 14.11 7.94
C ALA A 225 4.56 15.49 7.24
N HIS A 226 3.48 15.87 6.55
CA HIS A 226 3.39 17.20 5.93
C HIS A 226 3.37 18.31 6.98
N ALA A 227 2.64 18.15 8.09
CA ALA A 227 2.64 19.13 9.16
C ALA A 227 4.05 19.37 9.73
N LEU A 228 4.87 18.32 9.87
CA LEU A 228 6.27 18.46 10.32
C LEU A 228 7.13 19.25 9.32
N VAL A 229 6.87 19.11 8.02
CA VAL A 229 7.54 19.89 6.97
C VAL A 229 7.05 21.34 6.96
N ASP A 230 5.74 21.55 7.05
CA ASP A 230 5.11 22.88 7.08
C ASP A 230 5.59 23.69 8.30
N HIS A 231 5.76 23.03 9.45
CA HIS A 231 6.32 23.61 10.67
C HIS A 231 7.85 23.69 10.69
N LYS A 232 8.54 23.31 9.61
CA LYS A 232 10.01 23.33 9.47
C LYS A 232 10.74 22.49 10.54
N ILE A 233 10.08 21.47 11.07
CA ILE A 233 10.67 20.52 12.02
C ILE A 233 11.53 19.50 11.27
N ALA A 234 11.08 19.08 10.08
CA ALA A 234 11.80 18.18 9.19
C ALA A 234 11.86 18.75 7.77
N ALA A 235 12.94 18.45 7.05
CA ALA A 235 13.02 18.75 5.62
C ALA A 235 12.21 17.73 4.82
N MET A 236 11.61 18.15 3.70
CA MET A 236 10.90 17.25 2.77
C MET A 236 11.75 16.02 2.41
N GLU A 237 13.04 16.25 2.17
CA GLU A 237 13.99 15.24 1.73
C GLU A 237 14.28 14.17 2.79
N ALA A 238 13.95 14.42 4.06
CA ALA A 238 14.00 13.41 5.10
C ALA A 238 13.01 12.25 4.85
N PHE A 239 11.99 12.46 4.00
CA PHE A 239 10.95 11.47 3.67
C PHE A 239 11.11 10.86 2.27
N ARG A 240 12.26 11.06 1.61
CA ARG A 240 12.47 10.66 0.20
C ARG A 240 12.23 9.19 -0.06
N THR A 241 12.87 8.33 0.73
CA THR A 241 12.57 6.90 0.77
C THR A 241 13.09 6.35 2.09
N VAL A 242 12.20 6.16 3.06
CA VAL A 242 12.56 5.65 4.39
C VAL A 242 11.67 4.48 4.73
N VAL A 243 12.28 3.39 5.17
CA VAL A 243 11.59 2.19 5.62
C VAL A 243 11.80 2.08 7.12
N LEU A 244 10.70 2.13 7.88
CA LEU A 244 10.70 2.13 9.34
C LEU A 244 10.00 0.87 9.86
N LEU A 245 10.58 0.22 10.84
CA LEU A 245 9.94 -0.87 11.58
C LEU A 245 10.34 -0.82 13.04
N HIS A 246 9.54 -1.42 13.91
CA HIS A 246 9.84 -1.50 15.33
C HIS A 246 10.31 -2.91 15.70
N HIS A 247 11.40 -2.99 16.48
CA HIS A 247 11.94 -4.24 17.01
C HIS A 247 12.00 -4.18 18.54
N LYS A 248 11.67 -5.28 19.23
CA LYS A 248 11.60 -5.32 20.70
C LYS A 248 12.92 -4.97 21.38
N ASP A 249 14.03 -5.46 20.83
CA ASP A 249 15.36 -5.31 21.44
C ASP A 249 16.06 -3.99 21.06
N PHE A 250 15.75 -3.44 19.89
CA PHE A 250 16.46 -2.29 19.31
C PHE A 250 15.60 -1.02 19.17
N GLY A 251 14.30 -1.11 19.47
CA GLY A 251 13.34 -0.04 19.25
C GLY A 251 13.07 0.19 17.75
N TRP A 252 12.88 1.44 17.37
CA TRP A 252 12.68 1.80 15.97
C TRP A 252 13.96 1.62 15.16
N LEU A 253 13.82 0.98 14.00
CA LEU A 253 14.86 0.71 13.04
C LEU A 253 14.51 1.33 11.70
N CYS A 254 15.54 1.81 11.01
CA CYS A 254 15.49 2.27 9.64
C CYS A 254 16.26 1.26 8.78
N TYR A 255 15.61 0.72 7.75
CA TYR A 255 16.28 -0.16 6.79
C TYR A 255 17.05 0.68 5.77
N ASP A 256 18.37 0.54 5.76
CA ASP A 256 19.24 1.27 4.85
C ASP A 256 19.33 0.56 3.51
N MET A 257 18.47 0.98 2.58
CA MET A 257 18.50 0.47 1.20
C MET A 257 19.87 0.66 0.54
N LYS A 258 20.67 1.67 0.91
CA LYS A 258 22.00 1.87 0.32
C LYS A 258 22.99 0.80 0.78
N ALA A 259 22.84 0.27 1.99
CA ALA A 259 23.70 -0.79 2.51
C ALA A 259 23.44 -2.13 1.80
N ASP A 260 22.20 -2.39 1.38
CA ASP A 260 21.85 -3.57 0.57
C ASP A 260 22.28 -3.39 -0.91
N ILE A 261 22.13 -2.17 -1.44
CA ILE A 261 22.58 -1.81 -2.81
C ILE A 261 24.10 -1.85 -2.95
N ALA A 262 24.86 -1.51 -1.89
CA ALA A 262 26.32 -1.53 -1.87
C ALA A 262 26.93 -2.95 -1.86
N ALA A 263 26.13 -3.99 -1.63
CA ALA A 263 26.63 -5.36 -1.58
C ALA A 263 26.74 -6.03 -2.97
N ASP A 264 25.94 -5.63 -3.98
CA ASP A 264 26.00 -6.20 -5.35
C ASP A 264 25.16 -5.44 -6.42
N GLY A 265 24.48 -4.34 -6.05
CA GLY A 265 23.30 -3.83 -6.79
C GLY A 265 23.48 -2.55 -7.59
N ASP A 266 24.37 -1.63 -7.20
CA ASP A 266 24.46 -0.31 -7.84
C ASP A 266 25.05 -0.39 -9.28
N ASP A 267 25.99 -1.30 -9.50
CA ASP A 267 26.55 -1.56 -10.82
C ASP A 267 25.53 -2.26 -11.71
N LYS A 268 24.93 -3.37 -11.27
CA LYS A 268 23.85 -4.06 -12.02
C LYS A 268 22.69 -3.12 -12.34
N ARG A 269 22.33 -2.22 -11.43
CA ARG A 269 21.30 -1.20 -11.63
C ARG A 269 21.70 -0.18 -12.71
N ARG A 270 22.91 0.39 -12.63
CA ARG A 270 23.42 1.31 -13.66
C ARG A 270 23.46 0.64 -15.03
N GLN A 271 23.84 -0.64 -15.08
CA GLN A 271 23.89 -1.44 -16.29
C GLN A 271 22.49 -1.61 -16.92
N VAL A 272 21.48 -1.97 -16.12
CA VAL A 272 20.09 -2.10 -16.58
C VAL A 272 19.52 -0.76 -17.09
N PHE A 273 19.81 0.36 -16.40
CA PHE A 273 19.39 1.68 -16.85
C PHE A 273 20.10 2.14 -18.13
N ALA A 274 21.40 1.85 -18.27
CA ALA A 274 22.15 2.15 -19.48
C ALA A 274 21.61 1.36 -20.68
N PHE A 275 21.30 0.08 -20.48
CA PHE A 275 20.68 -0.77 -21.49
C PHE A 275 19.29 -0.28 -21.91
N ARG A 276 18.44 0.16 -20.96
CA ARG A 276 17.15 0.79 -21.27
C ARG A 276 17.31 2.03 -22.13
N ASN A 277 18.24 2.92 -21.77
CA ASN A 277 18.48 4.16 -22.51
C ASN A 277 18.97 3.88 -23.93
N ALA A 278 19.81 2.85 -24.12
CA ALA A 278 20.25 2.41 -25.44
C ALA A 278 19.07 1.92 -26.29
N LEU A 279 18.19 1.05 -25.75
CA LEU A 279 16.99 0.59 -26.45
C LEU A 279 16.01 1.72 -26.77
N THR A 280 15.87 2.69 -25.87
CA THR A 280 15.02 3.87 -26.06
C THR A 280 15.56 4.75 -27.20
N SER A 281 16.88 4.93 -27.28
CA SER A 281 17.52 5.68 -28.36
C SER A 281 17.34 5.05 -29.75
N MET A 282 17.14 3.72 -29.78
CA MET A 282 16.85 2.95 -30.99
C MET A 282 15.34 2.86 -31.30
N GLY A 283 14.48 3.48 -30.48
CA GLY A 283 13.02 3.40 -30.64
C GLY A 283 12.42 2.03 -30.31
N GLN A 284 13.14 1.18 -29.59
CA GLN A 284 12.77 -0.21 -29.26
C GLN A 284 12.50 -0.39 -27.76
N GLU A 285 11.83 0.58 -27.12
CA GLU A 285 11.55 0.55 -25.68
C GLU A 285 10.67 -0.65 -25.27
N ASP A 286 9.81 -1.13 -26.18
CA ASP A 286 8.92 -2.28 -25.95
C ASP A 286 9.70 -3.58 -25.69
N LEU A 287 10.89 -3.75 -26.27
CA LEU A 287 11.75 -4.92 -26.03
C LEU A 287 12.27 -4.96 -24.60
N PHE A 288 12.56 -3.79 -24.02
CA PHE A 288 13.00 -3.69 -22.63
C PHE A 288 11.90 -4.16 -21.68
N TYR A 289 10.65 -3.74 -21.91
CA TYR A 289 9.54 -4.13 -21.05
C TYR A 289 9.23 -5.63 -21.14
N ARG A 290 9.22 -6.20 -22.36
CA ARG A 290 9.04 -7.65 -22.57
C ARG A 290 10.16 -8.47 -21.95
N TRP A 291 11.39 -7.99 -22.01
CA TRP A 291 12.52 -8.61 -21.34
C TRP A 291 12.35 -8.64 -19.82
N VAL A 292 12.06 -7.50 -19.21
CA VAL A 292 11.84 -7.40 -17.75
C VAL A 292 10.67 -8.29 -17.32
N GLU A 293 9.58 -8.31 -18.10
CA GLU A 293 8.42 -9.16 -17.84
C GLU A 293 8.79 -10.64 -17.90
N MET A 294 9.56 -11.07 -18.91
CA MET A 294 10.00 -12.47 -19.04
C MET A 294 10.88 -12.90 -17.87
N VAL A 295 11.83 -12.06 -17.45
CA VAL A 295 12.69 -12.31 -16.30
C VAL A 295 11.88 -12.35 -15.00
N GLN A 296 10.92 -11.43 -14.81
CA GLN A 296 10.06 -11.42 -13.63
C GLN A 296 9.12 -12.63 -13.59
N PHE A 297 8.51 -12.99 -14.72
CA PHE A 297 7.62 -14.14 -14.84
C PHE A 297 8.36 -15.44 -14.47
N ASP A 298 9.52 -15.69 -15.07
CA ASP A 298 10.32 -16.89 -14.80
C ASP A 298 10.85 -16.90 -13.35
N ALA A 299 11.23 -15.74 -12.79
CA ALA A 299 11.67 -15.64 -11.40
C ALA A 299 10.53 -15.91 -10.37
N THR A 300 9.27 -15.73 -10.77
CA THR A 300 8.10 -16.00 -9.92
C THR A 300 7.53 -17.41 -10.05
N GLN A 301 8.10 -18.26 -10.91
CA GLN A 301 7.66 -19.65 -11.09
C GLN A 301 7.95 -20.53 -9.85
N PRO A 302 7.03 -21.45 -9.48
CA PRO A 302 7.25 -22.41 -8.40
C PRO A 302 8.37 -23.39 -8.80
N GLY A 303 9.57 -23.19 -8.23
CA GLY A 303 10.80 -23.91 -8.58
C GLY A 303 12.06 -23.06 -8.43
N GLY A 304 11.91 -21.72 -8.40
CA GLY A 304 13.00 -20.78 -8.23
C GLY A 304 13.87 -20.61 -9.47
N PHE A 305 14.63 -19.52 -9.53
CA PHE A 305 15.45 -19.15 -10.70
C PHE A 305 16.78 -19.92 -10.76
N GLY A 306 16.71 -21.24 -10.93
CA GLY A 306 17.87 -22.14 -10.97
C GLY A 306 18.69 -22.04 -12.27
N PRO A 307 19.89 -22.66 -12.34
CA PRO A 307 20.82 -22.53 -13.47
C PRO A 307 20.21 -22.95 -14.83
N GLU A 308 19.43 -24.04 -14.85
CA GLU A 308 18.78 -24.52 -16.08
C GLU A 308 17.69 -23.56 -16.59
N GLN A 309 16.96 -22.92 -15.67
CA GLN A 309 15.94 -21.93 -16.04
C GLN A 309 16.59 -20.64 -16.53
N GLN A 310 17.73 -20.24 -15.94
CA GLN A 310 18.51 -19.09 -16.39
C GLN A 310 18.98 -19.27 -17.84
N GLU A 311 19.48 -20.45 -18.20
CA GLU A 311 19.91 -20.74 -19.57
C GLU A 311 18.73 -20.74 -20.56
N ALA A 312 17.60 -21.34 -20.19
CA ALA A 312 16.40 -21.36 -21.02
C ALA A 312 15.80 -19.96 -21.23
N THR A 313 15.77 -19.15 -20.18
CA THR A 313 15.31 -17.75 -20.25
C THR A 313 16.28 -16.89 -21.04
N ALA A 314 17.60 -17.04 -20.84
CA ALA A 314 18.60 -16.31 -21.64
C ALA A 314 18.48 -16.63 -23.14
N LYS A 315 18.21 -17.90 -23.50
CA LYS A 315 17.97 -18.29 -24.89
C LYS A 315 16.72 -17.63 -25.48
N ARG A 316 15.60 -17.64 -24.74
CA ARG A 316 14.35 -16.96 -25.16
C ARG A 316 14.53 -15.45 -25.34
N ILE A 317 15.32 -14.83 -24.47
CA ILE A 317 15.63 -13.40 -24.56
C ILE A 317 16.46 -13.13 -25.83
N ARG A 318 17.49 -13.92 -26.11
CA ARG A 318 18.29 -13.76 -27.34
C ARG A 318 17.43 -13.88 -28.59
N GLU A 319 16.60 -14.92 -28.69
CA GLU A 319 15.69 -15.13 -29.82
C GLU A 319 14.71 -13.97 -30.00
N MET A 320 14.16 -13.42 -28.91
CA MET A 320 13.27 -12.27 -28.94
C MET A 320 13.95 -10.99 -29.45
N PHE A 321 15.19 -10.74 -29.03
CA PHE A 321 15.96 -9.58 -29.49
C PHE A 321 16.41 -9.75 -30.95
N GLU A 322 16.83 -10.95 -31.35
CA GLU A 322 17.18 -11.27 -32.73
C GLU A 322 16.00 -11.10 -33.69
N ALA A 323 14.79 -11.50 -33.28
CA ALA A 323 13.56 -11.31 -34.06
C ALA A 323 13.23 -9.83 -34.32
N ALA A 324 13.71 -8.93 -33.45
CA ALA A 324 13.58 -7.48 -33.62
C ALA A 324 14.81 -6.83 -34.28
N GLY A 325 15.76 -7.64 -34.76
CA GLY A 325 16.98 -7.17 -35.42
C GLY A 325 18.02 -6.56 -34.47
N VAL A 326 17.92 -6.83 -33.17
CA VAL A 326 18.85 -6.31 -32.14
C VAL A 326 19.67 -7.46 -31.57
N ASN A 327 21.00 -7.35 -31.57
CA ASN A 327 21.84 -8.34 -30.90
C ASN A 327 21.94 -8.01 -29.41
N PHE A 328 21.32 -8.83 -28.56
CA PHE A 328 21.27 -8.61 -27.11
C PHE A 328 22.66 -8.51 -26.48
N ASP A 329 23.54 -9.48 -26.76
CA ASP A 329 24.87 -9.54 -26.13
C ASP A 329 25.76 -8.37 -26.58
N GLN A 330 25.66 -7.94 -27.84
CA GLN A 330 26.40 -6.79 -28.36
C GLN A 330 25.86 -5.47 -27.78
N LEU A 331 24.55 -5.27 -27.77
CA LEU A 331 23.95 -4.06 -27.18
C LEU A 331 24.21 -3.96 -25.68
N TRP A 332 24.18 -5.10 -24.98
CA TRP A 332 24.54 -5.16 -23.57
C TRP A 332 26.00 -4.73 -23.37
N LYS A 333 26.94 -5.29 -24.14
CA LYS A 333 28.36 -4.88 -24.09
C LYS A 333 28.57 -3.40 -24.39
N ASP A 334 27.89 -2.87 -25.40
CA ASP A 334 28.05 -1.48 -25.84
C ASP A 334 27.42 -0.49 -24.83
N ALA A 335 26.29 -0.85 -24.21
CA ALA A 335 25.60 0.00 -23.24
C ALA A 335 26.21 -0.04 -21.84
N VAL A 336 26.75 -1.18 -21.43
CA VAL A 336 27.29 -1.44 -20.08
C VAL A 336 28.80 -1.20 -20.01
N GLY A 337 29.51 -1.31 -21.13
CA GLY A 337 30.98 -1.34 -21.18
C GLY A 337 31.54 -2.67 -20.69
N GLU A 338 32.78 -3.01 -21.09
CA GLU A 338 33.48 -4.19 -20.55
C GLU A 338 33.51 -4.11 -19.02
N ALA A 339 32.71 -4.95 -18.37
CA ALA A 339 32.96 -5.32 -16.99
C ALA A 339 34.37 -5.92 -16.96
N ARG A 340 35.37 -5.11 -16.59
CA ARG A 340 36.67 -5.63 -16.16
C ARG A 340 36.38 -6.54 -14.99
N ILE A 341 36.47 -7.85 -15.27
CA ILE A 341 36.48 -8.93 -14.29
C ILE A 341 37.60 -8.69 -13.28
#